data_AF-A0AAV6Z0S2-F1
#
_entry.id   AF-A0AAV6Z0S2-F1
#
_cell.length_a   1.000
_cell.length_b   1.000
_cell.length_c   1.000
_cell.angle_alpha   90.00
_cell.angle_beta   90.00
_cell.angle_gamma   90.00
#
_symmetry.space_group_name_H-M   'P 1'
#
loop_
_entity.id
_entity.type
_entity.pdbx_description
1 polymer ?
#
loop_
_entity_poly.entity_id
_entity_poly.type
_entity_poly.pdbx_seq_one_letter_code
_entity_poly.pdbx_strand_id
1 'polypeptide(L)'
;MFGYSSLELIGMSLSMLIPASSHRISETLEEELIEADGISRVPGEVVEAVRNGGEMIVLCLWIRRVKNQCLLFLDTVQIITTVLSFQQDGRIVSCDPSCAQLYGYMDPEELLGQHITDLMPTIHIPRHRKELSQSIQQQRVVGVTRNGATFPLSLTLINDFPDEVSPVEEYYASLSVLSSINGLITLSPDGNIQGINGTFSRSLFGYDRTQLLGKVSCWY
;
A
#
# COMPACT_ATOMS: atom_id res chain seq x y z
N MET A 1 -19.46 2.53 2.46
CA MET A 1 -18.29 3.40 2.21
C MET A 1 -18.37 4.72 2.99
N PHE A 2 -19.37 5.58 2.76
CA PHE A 2 -19.40 6.94 3.36
C PHE A 2 -20.29 7.11 4.61
N GLY A 3 -21.06 6.11 5.03
CA GLY A 3 -21.89 6.21 6.24
C GLY A 3 -23.17 7.06 6.09
N TYR A 4 -23.53 7.46 4.88
CA TYR A 4 -24.81 8.10 4.54
C TYR A 4 -25.80 7.08 3.99
N SER A 5 -27.09 7.32 4.22
CA SER A 5 -28.17 6.61 3.54
C SER A 5 -28.26 6.99 2.06
N SER A 6 -28.94 6.17 1.25
CA SER A 6 -29.15 6.47 -0.17
C SER A 6 -29.90 7.78 -0.39
N LEU A 7 -30.86 8.12 0.46
CA LEU A 7 -31.63 9.36 0.38
C LEU A 7 -30.78 10.60 0.67
N GLU A 8 -29.85 10.50 1.62
CA GLU A 8 -28.93 11.60 1.96
C GLU A 8 -27.88 11.83 0.87
N LEU A 9 -27.44 10.76 0.19
CA LEU A 9 -26.44 10.85 -0.88
C LEU A 9 -27.00 11.47 -2.16
N ILE A 10 -28.30 11.34 -2.43
CA ILE A 10 -28.91 11.91 -3.64
C ILE A 10 -28.90 13.44 -3.55
N GLY A 11 -28.26 14.07 -4.55
CA GLY A 11 -28.11 15.52 -4.62
C GLY A 11 -26.92 16.07 -3.83
N MET A 12 -26.19 15.22 -3.09
CA MET A 12 -24.96 15.61 -2.42
C MET A 12 -23.83 15.84 -3.44
N SER A 13 -23.11 16.94 -3.29
CA SER A 13 -21.93 17.21 -4.11
C SER A 13 -20.79 16.27 -3.74
N LEU A 14 -20.11 15.69 -4.74
CA LEU A 14 -18.92 14.86 -4.52
C LEU A 14 -17.82 15.61 -3.75
N SER A 15 -17.74 16.94 -3.89
CA SER A 15 -16.79 17.79 -3.16
C SER A 15 -17.00 17.82 -1.64
N MET A 16 -18.18 17.42 -1.15
CA MET A 16 -18.42 17.24 0.29
C MET A 16 -17.87 15.92 0.81
N LEU A 17 -17.80 14.91 -0.06
CA LEU A 17 -17.25 13.60 0.27
C LEU A 17 -15.74 13.56 0.04
N ILE A 18 -15.24 14.24 -0.99
CA ILE A 18 -13.83 14.32 -1.38
C ILE A 18 -13.46 15.81 -1.43
N PRO A 19 -12.98 16.39 -0.32
CA PRO A 19 -12.64 17.81 -0.26
C PRO A 19 -11.54 18.16 -1.25
N ALA A 20 -11.56 19.34 -1.88
CA ALA A 20 -10.53 19.73 -2.86
C ALA A 20 -9.09 19.78 -2.29
N SER A 21 -8.91 19.75 -0.97
CA SER A 21 -7.60 19.60 -0.32
C SER A 21 -7.02 18.18 -0.38
N SER A 22 -7.83 17.18 -0.76
CA SER A 22 -7.46 15.75 -0.78
C SER A 22 -6.59 15.35 -1.97
N HIS A 23 -6.48 16.19 -3.00
CA HIS A 23 -5.63 15.99 -4.18
C HIS A 23 -4.11 15.96 -3.87
N ARG A 24 -3.71 16.01 -2.59
CA ARG A 24 -2.31 16.10 -2.14
C ARG A 24 -1.67 14.75 -1.79
N ILE A 25 -2.37 13.63 -1.93
CA ILE A 25 -1.89 12.30 -1.46
C ILE A 25 -1.17 11.50 -2.55
N SER A 26 -1.40 11.76 -3.85
CA SER A 26 -0.46 11.33 -4.89
C SER A 26 -0.83 11.90 -6.25
N GLU A 27 0.08 12.67 -6.84
CA GLU A 27 0.16 12.83 -8.29
C GLU A 27 0.52 11.46 -8.88
N THR A 28 -0.51 10.66 -9.16
CA THR A 28 -0.55 9.54 -10.10
C THR A 28 0.40 8.39 -9.78
N LEU A 29 -0.12 7.23 -9.34
CA LEU A 29 0.57 5.94 -9.44
C LEU A 29 0.75 5.53 -10.92
N GLU A 30 1.33 6.39 -11.76
CA GLU A 30 1.75 6.05 -13.10
C GLU A 30 2.92 5.09 -13.00
N GLU A 31 2.62 3.80 -13.14
CA GLU A 31 3.33 2.96 -14.10
C GLU A 31 2.45 1.77 -14.50
N GLU A 32 2.33 1.60 -15.81
CA GLU A 32 1.59 0.55 -16.48
C GLU A 32 2.16 -0.82 -16.11
N LEU A 33 1.51 -1.53 -15.19
CA LEU A 33 1.62 -2.99 -15.19
C LEU A 33 0.65 -3.51 -16.24
N ILE A 34 1.17 -3.68 -17.46
CA ILE A 34 0.53 -4.45 -18.52
C ILE A 34 0.56 -5.92 -18.08
N GLU A 35 -0.48 -6.39 -17.40
CA GLU A 35 -0.76 -7.83 -17.39
C GLU A 35 -1.23 -8.25 -18.79
N ALA A 36 -0.88 -9.48 -19.17
CA ALA A 36 -1.03 -10.08 -20.50
C ALA A 36 -2.49 -10.19 -21.02
N ASP A 37 -3.47 -9.69 -20.27
CA ASP A 37 -4.89 -9.85 -20.52
C ASP A 37 -5.56 -8.61 -21.16
N GLY A 38 -4.77 -7.59 -21.53
CA GLY A 38 -5.25 -6.44 -22.31
C GLY A 38 -6.15 -5.45 -21.54
N ILE A 39 -6.35 -5.64 -20.24
CA ILE A 39 -6.95 -4.65 -19.35
C ILE A 39 -5.82 -3.83 -18.74
N SER A 40 -5.49 -2.70 -19.36
CA SER A 40 -4.69 -1.67 -18.70
C SER A 40 -5.47 -1.19 -17.48
N ARG A 41 -4.99 -1.54 -16.28
CA ARG A 41 -5.43 -0.88 -15.05
C ARG A 41 -4.92 0.56 -15.14
N VAL A 42 -5.76 1.47 -15.59
CA VAL A 42 -5.53 2.92 -15.44
C VAL A 42 -5.27 3.16 -13.96
N PRO A 43 -4.18 3.82 -13.56
CA PRO A 43 -3.92 4.04 -12.15
C PRO A 43 -4.95 4.99 -11.53
N GLY A 44 -5.43 4.62 -10.34
CA GLY A 44 -6.42 5.40 -9.61
C GLY A 44 -5.75 6.50 -8.80
N GLU A 45 -6.42 7.64 -8.68
CA GLU A 45 -6.00 8.72 -7.80
C GLU A 45 -6.28 8.31 -6.35
N VAL A 46 -5.29 8.47 -5.46
CA VAL A 46 -5.48 8.21 -4.03
C VAL A 46 -5.95 9.49 -3.37
N VAL A 47 -7.16 9.48 -2.81
CA VAL A 47 -7.77 10.67 -2.21
C VAL A 47 -8.29 10.36 -0.81
N GLU A 48 -8.16 11.36 0.06
CA GLU A 48 -8.88 11.39 1.32
C GLU A 48 -10.35 11.76 1.10
N ALA A 49 -11.22 11.07 1.83
CA ALA A 49 -12.65 11.28 1.78
C ALA A 49 -13.23 11.34 3.20
N VAL A 50 -14.29 12.13 3.38
CA VAL A 50 -14.95 12.35 4.66
C VAL A 50 -16.22 11.51 4.72
N ARG A 51 -16.36 10.70 5.77
CA ARG A 51 -17.58 9.95 6.08
C ARG A 51 -18.56 10.81 6.86
N ASN A 52 -19.81 10.35 6.91
CA ASN A 52 -20.80 10.84 7.87
C ASN A 52 -20.24 10.76 9.29
N GLY A 53 -20.28 11.88 10.02
CA GLY A 53 -19.66 12.02 11.34
C GLY A 53 -18.22 12.54 11.33
N GLY A 54 -17.62 12.80 10.17
CA GLY A 54 -16.30 13.46 10.05
C GLY A 54 -15.10 12.51 10.08
N GLU A 55 -15.31 11.20 10.13
CA GLU A 55 -14.23 10.19 10.02
C GLU A 55 -13.60 10.24 8.62
N MET A 56 -12.27 10.22 8.55
CA MET A 56 -11.53 10.20 7.28
C MET A 56 -11.31 8.77 6.78
N ILE A 57 -11.46 8.56 5.48
CA ILE A 57 -11.08 7.34 4.78
C ILE A 57 -10.21 7.65 3.58
N VAL A 58 -9.40 6.68 3.16
CA VAL A 58 -8.61 6.76 1.94
C VAL A 58 -9.30 5.95 0.84
N LEU A 59 -9.45 6.56 -0.33
CA LEU A 59 -10.05 5.94 -1.50
C LEU A 59 -9.06 5.92 -2.65
N CYS A 60 -9.08 4.86 -3.45
CA CYS A 60 -8.63 4.92 -4.83
C CYS A 60 -9.81 5.31 -5.73
N LEU A 61 -9.59 6.32 -6.55
CA LEU A 61 -10.59 7.00 -7.37
C LEU A 61 -10.24 6.86 -8.85
N TRP A 62 -11.21 6.42 -9.65
CA TRP A 62 -11.12 6.40 -11.10
C TRP A 62 -12.32 7.10 -11.71
N ILE A 63 -12.05 8.05 -12.60
CA ILE A 63 -13.08 8.79 -13.32
C ILE A 63 -12.87 8.61 -14.82
N ARG A 64 -13.91 8.13 -15.50
CA ARG A 64 -13.90 8.03 -16.96
C ARG A 64 -15.16 8.64 -17.54
N ARG A 65 -15.01 9.62 -18.43
CA ARG A 65 -16.13 10.17 -19.20
C ARG A 65 -16.43 9.27 -20.41
N VAL A 66 -17.69 8.85 -20.54
CA VAL A 66 -18.20 8.06 -21.67
C VAL A 66 -19.43 8.78 -22.22
N LYS A 67 -19.31 9.38 -23.41
CA LYS A 67 -20.34 10.24 -24.01
C LYS A 67 -20.75 11.38 -23.04
N ASN A 68 -22.03 11.40 -22.63
CA ASN A 68 -22.60 12.36 -21.68
C ASN A 68 -22.67 11.83 -20.23
N GLN A 69 -22.00 10.72 -19.93
CA GLN A 69 -21.97 10.13 -18.58
C GLN A 69 -20.55 10.10 -18.04
N CYS A 70 -20.41 10.22 -16.73
CA CYS A 70 -19.15 9.97 -16.02
C CYS A 70 -19.29 8.67 -15.23
N LEU A 71 -18.38 7.73 -15.49
CA LEU A 71 -18.22 6.53 -14.68
C LEU A 71 -17.23 6.86 -13.56
N LEU A 72 -17.66 6.63 -12.33
CA LEU A 72 -16.90 6.81 -11.11
C LEU A 72 -16.73 5.44 -10.46
N PHE A 73 -15.49 5.01 -10.27
CA PHE A 73 -15.18 3.82 -9.48
C PHE A 73 -14.40 4.26 -8.24
N LEU A 74 -14.83 3.76 -7.07
CA LEU A 74 -14.27 4.08 -5.77
C LEU A 74 -13.95 2.75 -5.07
N ASP A 75 -12.70 2.59 -4.67
CA ASP A 75 -12.26 1.49 -3.83
C ASP A 75 -11.70 2.03 -2.52
N THR A 76 -12.07 1.44 -1.39
CA THR A 76 -11.49 1.83 -0.09
C THR A 76 -10.15 1.15 0.08
N VAL A 77 -9.11 1.93 0.35
CA VAL A 77 -7.75 1.41 0.54
C VAL A 77 -7.20 1.85 1.89
N GLN A 78 -6.19 1.12 2.34
CA GLN A 78 -5.38 1.46 3.50
C GLN A 78 -3.98 1.80 3.01
N ILE A 79 -3.38 2.83 3.60
CA ILE A 79 -1.97 3.13 3.41
C ILE A 79 -1.23 2.48 4.58
N ILE A 80 -0.36 1.53 4.28
CA ILE A 80 0.57 0.95 5.25
C ILE A 80 1.86 1.74 5.15
N THR A 81 2.29 2.35 6.26
CA THR A 81 3.56 3.07 6.36
C THR A 81 4.50 2.33 7.28
N THR A 82 5.74 2.17 6.85
CA THR A 82 6.80 1.47 7.58
C THR A 82 8.13 2.16 7.36
N VAL A 83 9.08 1.99 8.28
CA VAL A 83 10.40 2.61 8.23
C VAL A 83 11.49 1.54 8.28
N LEU A 84 12.53 1.75 7.48
CA LEU A 84 13.79 1.01 7.55
C LEU A 84 14.97 1.94 7.36
N SER A 85 16.15 1.49 7.77
CA SER A 85 17.41 2.16 7.48
C SER A 85 18.40 1.24 6.80
N PHE A 86 19.25 1.83 5.96
CA PHE A 86 20.26 1.12 5.20
C PHE A 86 21.51 1.98 4.97
N GLN A 87 22.66 1.36 4.85
CA GLN A 87 23.92 2.03 4.58
C GLN A 87 24.03 2.46 3.12
N GLN A 88 24.98 3.34 2.82
CA GLN A 88 25.29 3.77 1.45
C GLN A 88 25.62 2.60 0.50
N ASP A 89 26.14 1.48 1.01
CA ASP A 89 26.39 0.27 0.23
C ASP A 89 25.13 -0.62 0.04
N GLY A 90 23.97 -0.16 0.51
CA GLY A 90 22.69 -0.84 0.40
C GLY A 90 22.38 -1.84 1.51
N ARG A 91 23.26 -2.05 2.50
CA ARG A 91 22.99 -3.00 3.59
C ARG A 91 21.95 -2.47 4.56
N ILE A 92 20.92 -3.26 4.84
CA ILE A 92 19.89 -2.93 5.82
C ILE A 92 20.49 -2.94 7.23
N VAL A 93 20.28 -1.86 7.98
CA VAL A 93 20.78 -1.67 9.36
C VAL A 93 19.68 -1.85 10.38
N SER A 94 18.47 -1.37 10.06
CA SER A 94 17.30 -1.56 10.90
C SER A 94 16.04 -1.62 10.04
N CYS A 95 15.00 -2.29 10.53
CA CYS A 95 13.67 -2.17 9.98
C CYS A 95 12.64 -2.35 11.09
N ASP A 96 11.51 -1.65 10.97
CA ASP A 96 10.41 -1.91 11.89
C ASP A 96 9.76 -3.30 11.62
N PRO A 97 9.01 -3.87 12.58
CA PRO A 97 8.36 -5.17 12.38
C PRO A 97 7.33 -5.19 11.23
N SER A 98 6.71 -4.05 10.94
CA SER A 98 5.75 -3.92 9.84
C SER A 98 6.45 -4.05 8.48
N CYS A 99 7.71 -3.59 8.35
CA CYS A 99 8.55 -3.74 7.17
C CYS A 99 8.80 -5.22 6.90
N ALA A 100 9.20 -5.96 7.94
CA ALA A 100 9.45 -7.40 7.84
C ALA A 100 8.19 -8.13 7.33
N GLN A 101 7.04 -7.84 7.94
CA GLN A 101 5.76 -8.44 7.56
C GLN A 101 5.36 -8.08 6.12
N LEU A 102 5.58 -6.84 5.69
CA LEU A 102 5.30 -6.38 4.32
C LEU A 102 6.05 -7.23 3.28
N TYR A 103 7.31 -7.59 3.55
CA TYR A 103 8.13 -8.43 2.69
C TYR A 103 7.99 -9.94 2.93
N GLY A 104 7.12 -10.34 3.86
CA GLY A 104 6.83 -11.75 4.17
C GLY A 104 7.80 -12.41 5.16
N TYR A 105 8.54 -11.62 5.92
CA TYR A 105 9.40 -12.07 7.02
C TYR A 105 8.64 -11.98 8.35
N MET A 106 8.92 -12.90 9.27
CA MET A 106 8.27 -12.92 10.59
C MET A 106 9.09 -12.14 11.61
N ASP A 107 10.41 -12.10 11.44
CA ASP A 107 11.34 -11.43 12.33
C ASP A 107 12.12 -10.35 11.55
N PRO A 108 12.12 -9.07 11.97
CA PRO A 108 12.93 -8.03 11.35
C PRO A 108 14.44 -8.34 11.38
N GLU A 109 14.92 -9.13 12.33
CA GLU A 109 16.34 -9.53 12.38
C GLU A 109 16.77 -10.30 11.13
N GLU A 110 15.85 -11.01 10.47
CA GLU A 110 16.14 -11.73 9.23
C GLU A 110 16.56 -10.79 8.09
N LEU A 111 16.09 -9.54 8.09
CA LEU A 111 16.40 -8.55 7.06
C LEU A 111 17.73 -7.83 7.27
N LEU A 112 18.28 -7.86 8.49
CA LEU A 112 19.49 -7.11 8.82
C LEU A 112 20.70 -7.65 8.05
N GLY A 113 21.50 -6.74 7.49
CA GLY A 113 22.67 -7.05 6.69
C GLY A 113 22.41 -7.55 5.27
N GLN A 114 21.15 -7.86 4.91
CA GLN A 114 20.75 -8.09 3.53
C GLN A 114 20.86 -6.81 2.69
N HIS A 115 20.96 -6.96 1.38
CA HIS A 115 21.05 -5.82 0.49
C HIS A 115 19.65 -5.32 0.12
N ILE A 116 19.42 -4.01 0.20
CA ILE A 116 18.12 -3.40 -0.03
C ILE A 116 17.56 -3.66 -1.44
N THR A 117 18.43 -3.91 -2.43
CA THR A 117 18.00 -4.28 -3.79
C THR A 117 17.41 -5.68 -3.89
N ASP A 118 17.62 -6.55 -2.90
CA ASP A 118 16.95 -7.86 -2.84
C ASP A 118 15.45 -7.68 -2.57
N LEU A 119 15.11 -6.65 -1.78
CA LEU A 119 13.74 -6.25 -1.49
C LEU A 119 13.18 -5.27 -2.53
N MET A 120 13.99 -4.34 -3.03
CA MET A 120 13.59 -3.27 -3.95
C MET A 120 14.60 -3.13 -5.09
N PRO A 121 14.53 -3.96 -6.15
CA PRO A 121 15.55 -4.01 -7.19
C PRO A 121 15.75 -2.70 -7.97
N THR A 122 14.73 -1.84 -8.02
CA THR A 122 14.73 -0.58 -8.78
C THR A 122 15.02 0.65 -7.90
N ILE A 123 15.43 0.46 -6.65
CA ILE A 123 15.78 1.55 -5.74
C ILE A 123 17.02 2.31 -6.23
N HIS A 124 16.95 3.63 -6.20
CA HIS A 124 18.08 4.52 -6.45
C HIS A 124 18.69 4.93 -5.11
N ILE A 125 19.89 4.43 -4.81
CA ILE A 125 20.62 4.83 -3.61
C ILE A 125 21.45 6.08 -3.95
N PRO A 126 21.28 7.21 -3.22
CA PRO A 126 22.10 8.39 -3.41
C PRO A 126 23.58 8.08 -3.15
N ARG A 127 24.47 8.69 -3.94
CA ARG A 127 25.92 8.55 -3.67
C ARG A 127 26.33 9.28 -2.42
N HIS A 128 25.75 10.43 -2.13
CA HIS A 128 26.02 11.17 -0.91
C HIS A 128 24.73 11.73 -0.35
N ARG A 129 24.62 11.80 0.98
CA ARG A 129 23.46 12.42 1.65
C ARG A 129 23.21 13.87 1.17
N LYS A 130 24.27 14.59 0.77
CA LYS A 130 24.18 15.98 0.26
C LYS A 130 23.58 16.09 -1.15
N GLU A 131 23.39 14.98 -1.87
CA GLU A 131 22.85 14.93 -3.24
C GLU A 131 21.37 14.56 -3.29
N LEU A 132 20.65 14.61 -2.16
CA LEU A 132 19.22 14.34 -2.09
C LEU A 132 18.41 15.44 -2.81
N SER A 133 18.24 15.30 -4.13
CA SER A 133 17.23 16.03 -4.90
C SER A 133 15.83 15.52 -4.55
N GLN A 134 14.78 16.32 -4.78
CA GLN A 134 13.39 15.90 -4.56
C GLN A 134 13.05 14.57 -5.27
N SER A 135 13.59 14.35 -6.48
CA SER A 135 13.38 13.14 -7.27
C SER A 135 14.06 11.89 -6.73
N ILE A 136 15.18 12.04 -6.01
CA ILE A 136 15.87 10.92 -5.35
C ILE A 136 15.29 10.70 -3.94
N GLN A 137 14.80 11.78 -3.33
CA GLN A 137 14.15 11.73 -2.03
C GLN A 137 12.83 10.97 -2.09
N GLN A 138 12.05 11.13 -3.15
CA GLN A 138 10.78 10.42 -3.35
C GLN A 138 10.87 9.52 -4.57
N GLN A 139 10.83 8.22 -4.34
CA GLN A 139 10.99 7.21 -5.38
C GLN A 139 9.76 6.32 -5.43
N ARG A 140 9.41 5.87 -6.63
CA ARG A 140 8.47 4.79 -6.84
C ARG A 140 9.26 3.56 -7.23
N VAL A 141 9.06 2.47 -6.50
CA VAL A 141 9.83 1.25 -6.68
C VAL A 141 8.92 0.03 -6.58
N VAL A 142 9.41 -1.09 -7.13
CA VAL A 142 8.74 -2.39 -6.99
C VAL A 142 9.41 -3.14 -5.85
N GLY A 143 8.62 -3.51 -4.86
CA GLY A 143 9.02 -4.40 -3.77
C GLY A 143 8.88 -5.86 -4.20
N VAL A 144 9.81 -6.70 -3.75
CA VAL A 144 9.84 -8.14 -3.99
C VAL A 144 9.84 -8.84 -2.64
N THR A 145 8.77 -9.58 -2.35
CA THR A 145 8.65 -10.36 -1.13
C THR A 145 9.57 -11.59 -1.15
N ARG A 146 9.79 -12.22 0.01
CA ARG A 146 10.59 -13.46 0.14
C ARG A 146 10.14 -14.61 -0.77
N ASN A 147 8.85 -14.66 -1.13
CA ASN A 147 8.29 -15.68 -2.02
C ASN A 147 8.26 -15.24 -3.51
N GLY A 148 8.87 -14.11 -3.85
CA GLY A 148 8.99 -13.60 -5.22
C GLY A 148 7.77 -12.83 -5.73
N ALA A 149 6.76 -12.58 -4.90
CA ALA A 149 5.65 -11.72 -5.28
C ALA A 149 6.09 -10.25 -5.34
N THR A 150 5.60 -9.52 -6.33
CA THR A 150 5.96 -8.12 -6.54
C THR A 150 4.81 -7.18 -6.20
N PHE A 151 5.10 -6.04 -5.61
CA PHE A 151 4.09 -5.02 -5.32
C PHE A 151 4.65 -3.61 -5.49
N PRO A 152 3.84 -2.63 -5.96
CA PRO A 152 4.28 -1.24 -6.06
C PRO A 152 4.33 -0.60 -4.68
N LEU A 153 5.34 0.24 -4.44
CA LEU A 153 5.43 1.07 -3.24
C LEU A 153 6.07 2.43 -3.52
N SER A 154 5.78 3.39 -2.64
CA SER A 154 6.45 4.67 -2.60
C SER A 154 7.51 4.64 -1.49
N LEU A 155 8.72 5.07 -1.80
CA LEU A 155 9.83 5.21 -0.86
C LEU A 155 10.14 6.70 -0.72
N THR A 156 10.24 7.18 0.53
CA THR A 156 10.69 8.53 0.84
C THR A 156 11.90 8.48 1.76
N LEU A 157 13.04 9.01 1.31
CA LEU A 157 14.22 9.22 2.13
C LEU A 157 13.97 10.38 3.09
N ILE A 158 14.18 10.13 4.38
CA ILE A 158 13.99 11.09 5.47
C ILE A 158 15.27 11.92 5.60
N ASN A 159 15.15 13.24 5.79
CA ASN A 159 16.31 14.15 5.87
C ASN A 159 16.65 14.59 7.30
N ASP A 160 15.80 14.27 8.28
CA ASP A 160 15.90 14.80 9.64
C ASP A 160 16.67 13.80 10.51
N PHE A 161 17.93 14.10 10.79
CA PHE A 161 18.83 13.22 11.53
C PHE A 161 19.48 13.95 12.69
N PRO A 162 19.67 13.29 13.85
CA PRO A 162 20.63 13.79 14.83
C PRO A 162 22.02 13.80 14.17
N ASP A 163 22.74 14.92 14.30
CA ASP A 163 24.12 15.13 13.84
C ASP A 163 25.15 14.22 14.57
N GLU A 164 24.83 12.96 14.81
CA GLU A 164 25.81 12.00 15.30
C GLU A 164 26.76 11.64 14.17
N VAL A 165 28.04 11.87 14.44
CA VAL A 165 29.17 11.60 13.55
C VAL A 165 29.38 10.08 13.47
N SER A 166 28.45 9.37 12.84
CA SER A 166 28.67 7.99 12.44
C SER A 166 29.69 7.97 11.29
N PRO A 167 30.73 7.13 11.34
CA PRO A 167 31.69 7.00 10.24
C PRO A 167 31.07 6.40 8.98
N VAL A 168 29.85 5.84 9.07
CA VAL A 168 29.13 5.21 7.96
C VAL A 168 27.89 6.03 7.63
N GLU A 169 27.75 6.46 6.38
CA GLU A 169 26.53 7.13 5.90
C GLU A 169 25.36 6.14 5.89
N GLU A 170 24.36 6.43 6.72
CA GLU A 170 23.11 5.68 6.82
C GLU A 170 21.94 6.51 6.28
N TYR A 171 21.01 5.85 5.61
CA TYR A 171 19.79 6.41 5.05
C TYR A 171 18.60 5.83 5.79
N TYR A 172 17.60 6.66 6.07
CA TYR A 172 16.33 6.21 6.62
C TYR A 172 15.25 6.43 5.57
N ALA A 173 14.47 5.39 5.31
CA ALA A 173 13.42 5.37 4.32
C ALA A 173 12.08 5.10 4.99
N SER A 174 11.10 5.94 4.70
CA SER A 174 9.69 5.64 4.91
C SER A 174 9.15 4.98 3.65
N LEU A 175 8.59 3.78 3.78
CA LEU A 175 7.89 3.09 2.72
C LEU A 175 6.39 3.25 2.91
N SER A 176 5.66 3.44 1.82
CA SER A 176 4.20 3.53 1.83
C SER A 176 3.62 2.61 0.75
N VAL A 177 2.70 1.74 1.16
CA VAL A 177 2.04 0.76 0.30
C VAL A 177 0.54 0.90 0.40
N LEU A 178 -0.14 0.87 -0.75
CA LEU A 178 -1.58 0.74 -0.79
C LEU A 178 -1.97 -0.73 -0.61
N SER A 179 -2.68 -1.00 0.47
CA SER A 179 -3.30 -2.28 0.73
C SER A 179 -4.80 -2.13 0.62
N SER A 180 -5.43 -2.91 -0.26
CA SER A 180 -6.88 -3.10 -0.22
C SER A 180 -7.18 -4.38 0.57
N ILE A 181 -8.00 -4.26 1.60
CA ILE A 181 -8.52 -5.44 2.32
C ILE A 181 -9.73 -5.95 1.55
N ASN A 182 -9.46 -6.60 0.42
CA ASN A 182 -10.50 -7.18 -0.41
C ASN A 182 -10.72 -8.64 -0.01
N GLY A 183 -11.90 -8.89 0.55
CA GLY A 183 -12.31 -10.19 1.02
C GLY A 183 -13.01 -11.01 -0.03
N LEU A 184 -12.26 -11.90 -0.68
CA LEU A 184 -12.84 -12.98 -1.44
C LEU A 184 -12.79 -14.25 -0.60
N ILE A 185 -13.96 -14.78 -0.25
CA ILE A 185 -14.12 -16.11 0.33
C ILE A 185 -14.92 -16.95 -0.66
N THR A 186 -14.41 -18.13 -0.99
CA THR A 186 -15.16 -19.15 -1.71
C THR A 186 -15.62 -20.20 -0.71
N LEU A 187 -16.92 -20.44 -0.69
CA LEU A 187 -17.56 -21.43 0.17
C LEU A 187 -18.10 -22.56 -0.70
N SER A 188 -18.06 -23.76 -0.15
CA SER A 188 -18.80 -24.91 -0.67
C SER A 188 -20.26 -24.85 -0.18
N PRO A 189 -21.19 -25.60 -0.80
CA PRO A 189 -22.61 -25.58 -0.42
C PRO A 189 -22.89 -25.96 1.05
N ASP A 190 -21.99 -26.73 1.65
CA ASP A 190 -21.97 -27.14 3.06
C ASP A 190 -21.30 -26.12 4.00
N GLY A 191 -20.89 -24.96 3.48
CA GLY A 191 -20.31 -23.86 4.26
C GLY A 191 -18.82 -23.98 4.55
N ASN A 192 -18.12 -24.96 3.97
CA ASN A 192 -16.65 -25.05 4.11
C ASN A 192 -15.94 -24.01 3.25
N ILE A 193 -14.93 -23.34 3.84
CA ILE A 193 -14.05 -22.39 3.16
C ILE A 193 -13.11 -23.14 2.20
N GLN A 194 -13.34 -22.97 0.90
CA GLN A 194 -12.53 -23.55 -0.19
C GLN A 194 -11.33 -22.65 -0.55
N GLY A 195 -11.45 -21.35 -0.31
CA GLY A 195 -10.43 -20.38 -0.66
C GLY A 195 -10.71 -19.04 -0.02
N ILE A 196 -9.65 -18.38 0.46
CA ILE A 196 -9.72 -17.05 1.08
C ILE A 196 -8.45 -16.27 0.74
N ASN A 197 -8.58 -14.96 0.51
CA ASN A 197 -7.42 -14.07 0.36
C ASN A 197 -6.66 -13.94 1.70
N GLY A 198 -5.33 -14.11 1.71
CA GLY A 198 -4.53 -14.16 2.94
C GLY A 198 -4.47 -12.84 3.72
N THR A 199 -4.45 -11.69 3.03
CA THR A 199 -4.51 -10.39 3.71
C THR A 199 -5.85 -10.20 4.40
N PHE A 200 -6.93 -10.61 3.75
CA PHE A 200 -8.27 -10.60 4.32
C PHE A 200 -8.43 -11.58 5.48
N SER A 201 -7.83 -12.77 5.38
CA SER A 201 -7.94 -13.80 6.40
C SER A 201 -7.35 -13.38 7.74
N ARG A 202 -6.14 -12.79 7.70
CA ARG A 202 -5.47 -12.25 8.88
C ARG A 202 -6.19 -11.04 9.46
N SER A 203 -6.65 -10.13 8.59
CA SER A 203 -7.36 -8.93 9.06
C SER A 203 -8.72 -9.23 9.67
N LEU A 204 -9.52 -10.12 9.07
CA LEU A 204 -10.89 -10.38 9.53
C LEU A 204 -10.96 -11.44 10.64
N PHE A 205 -10.15 -12.50 10.54
CA PHE A 205 -10.24 -13.64 11.45
C PHE A 205 -9.05 -13.76 12.40
N GLY A 206 -7.96 -13.02 12.17
CA GLY A 206 -6.72 -13.17 12.96
C GLY A 206 -5.94 -14.46 12.66
N TYR A 207 -6.33 -15.21 11.62
CA TYR A 207 -5.72 -16.48 11.25
C TYR A 207 -5.11 -16.42 9.84
N ASP A 208 -4.02 -17.17 9.66
CA ASP A 208 -3.45 -17.39 8.33
C ASP A 208 -4.42 -18.16 7.43
N ARG A 209 -4.34 -17.93 6.11
CA ARG A 209 -5.17 -18.62 5.11
C ARG A 209 -5.13 -20.13 5.32
N THR A 210 -3.95 -20.69 5.55
CA THR A 210 -3.75 -22.15 5.72
C THR A 210 -4.53 -22.72 6.90
N GLN A 211 -4.80 -21.92 7.93
CA GLN A 211 -5.54 -22.34 9.12
C GLN A 211 -7.06 -22.31 8.90
N LEU A 212 -7.53 -21.59 7.88
CA LEU A 212 -8.95 -21.38 7.58
C LEU A 212 -9.47 -22.27 6.44
N LEU A 213 -8.60 -22.79 5.57
CA LEU A 213 -9.00 -23.72 4.51
C LEU A 213 -9.62 -24.99 5.11
N GLY A 214 -10.79 -25.38 4.61
CA GLY A 214 -11.52 -26.56 5.07
C GLY A 214 -12.26 -26.38 6.39
N LYS A 215 -12.25 -25.18 6.99
CA LYS A 215 -13.08 -24.86 8.16
C LYS A 215 -14.50 -24.49 7.70
N VAL A 216 -15.49 -24.91 8.48
CA VAL A 216 -16.90 -24.51 8.29
C VAL A 216 -17.05 -23.09 8.80
N SER A 217 -17.55 -22.18 7.95
CA SER A 217 -17.93 -20.85 8.40
C SER A 217 -19.31 -20.91 9.06
N CYS A 218 -19.38 -20.70 10.38
CA CYS A 218 -20.65 -20.58 11.10
C CYS A 218 -21.20 -19.15 10.96
N TRP A 219 -21.60 -18.75 9.75
CA TRP A 219 -22.43 -17.55 9.60
C TRP A 219 -23.88 -17.97 9.87
N TYR A 220 -24.36 -17.71 11.09
CA TYR A 220 -25.78 -17.75 11.43
C TYR A 220 -26.38 -16.36 11.30
#